data_AF-A0A8B7XT63-F1
#
_entry.id   AF-A0A8B7XT63-F1
#
_cell.length_a   1.000
_cell.length_b   1.000
_cell.length_c   1.000
_cell.angle_alpha   90.00
_cell.angle_beta   90.00
_cell.angle_gamma   90.00
#
_symmetry.space_group_name_H-M   'P 1'
#
loop_
_entity.id
_entity.type
_entity.pdbx_description
1 polymer ?
#
loop_
_entity_poly.entity_id
_entity_poly.type
_entity_poly.pdbx_seq_one_letter_code
_entity_poly.pdbx_strand_id
1 'polypeptide(L)'
;MSGLQALQDYASSSSDDNEEDFTQNPAHKTNGKRQQNALLPSLPPEILGMFGEPSKSHSSSGQQDSSSHHEGRVRSFEHVAGNWATYVYIPVDITEQLKTVMEDLLGALPSTVDMKPVADLHISISRTVTLQYQWIDPFVDSLLQRLTSVEGFTYCFQDLEFYINDEKTRSFVGLKVGYGHPEMLQLVEVINVCLKEFSLPVFYKDPSFHVSFGWCLGDYSKVLSATTLSSIQERFLRLCENGFLPVTVSEVWCKAGCKQFRIPLAR
;
A
#
# COMPACT_ATOMS: atom_id res chain seq x y z
N MET A 1 -13.30 0.98 16.89
CA MET A 1 -13.76 -0.28 16.27
C MET A 1 -12.62 -0.88 15.44
N SER A 2 -12.74 -2.16 15.09
CA SER A 2 -11.75 -3.00 14.37
C SER A 2 -10.76 -2.29 13.43
N GLY A 3 -9.45 -2.54 13.62
CA GLY A 3 -8.35 -2.05 12.76
C GLY A 3 -8.20 -2.78 11.41
N LEU A 4 -9.29 -3.25 10.82
CA LEU A 4 -9.30 -3.94 9.51
C LEU A 4 -9.37 -2.98 8.31
N GLN A 5 -9.62 -1.68 8.55
CA GLN A 5 -10.00 -0.73 7.49
C GLN A 5 -8.80 -0.13 6.73
N ALA A 6 -7.61 -0.13 7.35
CA ALA A 6 -6.44 0.60 6.85
C ALA A 6 -5.53 -0.19 5.88
N LEU A 7 -6.02 -1.27 5.27
CA LEU A 7 -5.19 -2.40 4.82
C LEU A 7 -5.34 -2.78 3.32
N GLN A 8 -5.84 -1.87 2.48
CA GLN A 8 -6.36 -2.24 1.15
C GLN A 8 -5.86 -1.40 -0.03
N ASP A 9 -4.61 -0.94 0.03
CA ASP A 9 -3.98 -0.19 -1.06
C ASP A 9 -2.73 -0.90 -1.61
N TYR A 10 -2.87 -1.34 -2.88
CA TYR A 10 -1.81 -1.65 -3.85
C TYR A 10 -0.98 -2.95 -3.72
N ALA A 11 -0.14 -3.15 -4.77
CA ALA A 11 0.45 -4.40 -5.29
C ALA A 11 -0.60 -5.18 -6.14
N SER A 12 -0.31 -5.87 -7.25
CA SER A 12 0.98 -6.23 -7.88
C SER A 12 0.87 -6.23 -9.42
N SER A 13 2.00 -6.20 -10.13
CA SER A 13 2.09 -6.52 -11.57
C SER A 13 2.56 -7.96 -11.77
N SER A 14 2.14 -8.60 -12.86
CA SER A 14 2.63 -9.91 -13.32
C SER A 14 3.99 -9.84 -14.01
N SER A 15 4.68 -10.99 -14.08
CA SER A 15 5.71 -11.29 -15.08
C SER A 15 5.72 -12.80 -15.32
N ASP A 16 5.44 -13.21 -16.56
CA ASP A 16 5.72 -14.57 -17.04
C ASP A 16 7.23 -14.72 -17.30
N ASP A 17 7.80 -15.91 -17.07
CA ASP A 17 8.82 -16.47 -17.98
C ASP A 17 9.07 -17.98 -17.76
N ASN A 18 8.69 -18.75 -18.79
CA ASN A 18 9.23 -20.01 -19.32
C ASN A 18 9.96 -21.05 -18.42
N GLU A 19 9.44 -22.28 -18.42
CA GLU A 19 10.10 -23.50 -17.92
C GLU A 19 10.98 -24.18 -19.00
N GLU A 20 12.11 -24.76 -18.61
CA GLU A 20 12.75 -25.87 -19.34
C GLU A 20 13.03 -27.06 -18.41
N ASP A 21 12.71 -28.27 -18.89
CA ASP A 21 12.81 -29.55 -18.17
C ASP A 21 14.21 -30.18 -18.30
N PHE A 22 14.74 -30.71 -17.20
CA PHE A 22 15.76 -31.78 -17.26
C PHE A 22 15.58 -32.84 -16.16
N THR A 23 14.89 -33.92 -16.53
CA THR A 23 14.83 -35.16 -15.76
C THR A 23 16.19 -35.87 -15.63
N GLN A 24 16.53 -36.37 -14.41
CA GLN A 24 17.19 -37.68 -14.20
C GLN A 24 17.31 -38.08 -12.72
N ASN A 25 16.83 -39.29 -12.39
CA ASN A 25 17.13 -40.02 -11.15
C ASN A 25 18.46 -40.81 -11.30
N PRO A 26 19.14 -41.16 -10.19
CA PRO A 26 19.10 -42.59 -9.83
C PRO A 26 18.98 -42.87 -8.32
N ALA A 27 18.45 -44.06 -8.01
CA ALA A 27 18.18 -44.51 -6.65
C ALA A 27 19.42 -45.05 -5.91
N HIS A 28 19.40 -44.95 -4.57
CA HIS A 28 20.31 -45.72 -3.71
C HIS A 28 19.57 -46.44 -2.58
N LYS A 29 19.73 -47.77 -2.51
CA LYS A 29 19.31 -48.60 -1.37
C LYS A 29 20.42 -48.63 -0.32
N THR A 30 20.08 -48.44 0.95
CA THR A 30 20.83 -49.03 2.08
C THR A 30 19.88 -49.43 3.21
N ASN A 31 20.18 -50.56 3.83
CA ASN A 31 19.40 -51.23 4.86
C ASN A 31 20.02 -50.98 6.25
N GLY A 32 19.25 -50.65 7.29
CA GLY A 32 19.86 -50.28 8.58
C GLY A 32 18.93 -50.04 9.78
N LYS A 33 18.65 -51.12 10.54
CA LYS A 33 18.39 -51.18 12.01
C LYS A 33 17.32 -50.25 12.63
N ARG A 34 16.25 -50.91 13.09
CA ARG A 34 15.20 -50.39 13.97
C ARG A 34 15.63 -50.51 15.45
N GLN A 35 15.69 -49.40 16.19
CA GLN A 35 15.74 -49.36 17.66
C GLN A 35 14.77 -48.29 18.21
N GLN A 36 14.49 -48.34 19.51
CA GLN A 36 13.17 -48.03 20.06
C GLN A 36 13.02 -46.63 20.68
N ASN A 37 11.76 -46.17 20.66
CA ASN A 37 11.06 -45.37 21.68
C ASN A 37 11.71 -44.08 22.21
N ALA A 38 11.25 -42.95 21.69
CA ALA A 38 10.70 -41.89 22.54
C ALA A 38 9.21 -41.77 22.21
N LEU A 39 8.33 -42.05 23.19
CA LEU A 39 6.88 -41.86 23.02
C LEU A 39 6.60 -40.35 23.04
N LEU A 40 6.19 -39.79 21.91
CA LEU A 40 5.63 -38.44 21.87
C LEU A 40 4.37 -38.40 22.75
N PRO A 41 4.13 -37.32 23.53
CA PRO A 41 2.90 -37.18 24.28
C PRO A 41 1.71 -37.16 23.30
N SER A 42 0.64 -37.88 23.65
CA SER A 42 -0.59 -37.88 22.85
C SER A 42 -1.17 -36.48 22.78
N LEU A 43 -1.46 -36.00 21.56
CA LEU A 43 -2.09 -34.71 21.31
C LEU A 43 -3.39 -34.54 22.12
N PRO A 44 -3.64 -33.36 22.72
CA PRO A 44 -4.91 -33.05 23.37
C PRO A 44 -6.10 -33.29 22.42
N PRO A 45 -7.24 -33.81 22.93
CA PRO A 45 -8.44 -34.04 22.13
C PRO A 45 -8.94 -32.79 21.37
N GLU A 46 -8.65 -31.60 21.88
CA GLU A 46 -9.00 -30.32 21.24
C GLU A 46 -8.29 -30.10 19.89
N ILE A 47 -7.06 -30.61 19.71
CA ILE A 47 -6.29 -30.44 18.47
C ILE A 47 -6.73 -31.46 17.40
N LEU A 48 -7.21 -32.63 17.80
CA LEU A 48 -7.76 -33.65 16.89
C LEU A 48 -8.99 -33.18 16.11
N GLY A 49 -9.70 -32.15 16.61
CA GLY A 49 -10.81 -31.52 15.90
C GLY A 49 -10.42 -30.37 14.95
N MET A 50 -9.19 -29.85 15.03
CA MET A 50 -8.75 -28.70 14.20
C MET A 50 -8.33 -29.10 12.78
N PHE A 51 -7.93 -30.35 12.57
CA PHE A 51 -7.51 -30.89 11.27
C PHE A 51 -8.36 -32.11 10.93
N GLY A 52 -9.57 -31.87 10.42
CA GLY A 52 -10.42 -32.92 9.87
C GLY A 52 -9.74 -33.65 8.70
N GLU A 53 -9.98 -34.96 8.58
CA GLU A 53 -9.36 -35.80 7.55
C GLU A 53 -9.64 -35.30 6.12
N PRO A 54 -8.72 -35.54 5.16
CA PRO A 54 -8.85 -35.11 3.77
C PRO A 54 -9.93 -35.91 3.03
N SER A 55 -11.19 -35.57 3.29
CA SER A 55 -12.30 -35.94 2.42
C SER A 55 -12.06 -35.37 1.02
N LYS A 56 -12.43 -36.15 -0.01
CA LYS A 56 -12.07 -35.90 -1.41
C LYS A 56 -12.86 -34.73 -2.00
N SER A 57 -12.46 -33.52 -1.65
CA SER A 57 -12.93 -32.27 -2.25
C SER A 57 -11.82 -31.22 -2.27
N HIS A 58 -10.72 -31.51 -2.98
CA HIS A 58 -9.86 -30.45 -3.53
C HIS A 58 -10.53 -29.75 -4.73
N SER A 59 -11.78 -29.36 -4.57
CA SER A 59 -12.21 -28.06 -5.09
C SER A 59 -11.69 -27.05 -4.09
N SER A 60 -10.59 -26.38 -4.45
CA SER A 60 -10.19 -25.15 -3.77
C SER A 60 -11.38 -24.21 -3.76
N SER A 61 -12.06 -24.11 -2.62
CA SER A 61 -12.99 -23.02 -2.36
C SER A 61 -12.12 -21.78 -2.16
N GLY A 62 -11.61 -21.24 -3.27
CA GLY A 62 -11.30 -19.83 -3.34
C GLY A 62 -12.55 -19.13 -2.87
N GLN A 63 -12.49 -18.56 -1.66
CA GLN A 63 -13.50 -17.60 -1.24
C GLN A 63 -13.44 -16.51 -2.29
N GLN A 64 -14.39 -16.52 -3.23
CA GLN A 64 -14.57 -15.40 -4.15
C GLN A 64 -14.69 -14.17 -3.27
N ASP A 65 -13.66 -13.33 -3.35
CA ASP A 65 -13.52 -12.17 -2.49
C ASP A 65 -14.64 -11.20 -2.85
N SER A 66 -15.76 -11.34 -2.14
CA SER A 66 -17.02 -10.78 -2.58
C SER A 66 -16.92 -9.27 -2.49
N SER A 67 -16.97 -8.60 -3.64
CA SER A 67 -16.74 -7.16 -3.77
C SER A 67 -17.64 -6.30 -2.87
N SER A 68 -18.79 -6.85 -2.44
CA SER A 68 -19.67 -6.29 -1.41
C SER A 68 -18.98 -5.99 -0.07
N HIS A 69 -17.96 -6.76 0.34
CA HIS A 69 -17.19 -6.50 1.58
C HIS A 69 -16.16 -5.38 1.44
N HIS A 70 -15.86 -4.96 0.21
CA HIS A 70 -14.85 -3.94 -0.09
C HIS A 70 -15.47 -2.74 -0.81
N GLU A 71 -16.75 -2.46 -0.60
CA GLU A 71 -17.49 -1.36 -1.27
C GLU A 71 -17.42 -1.37 -2.81
N GLY A 72 -17.29 -2.55 -3.43
CA GLY A 72 -17.11 -2.73 -4.87
C GLY A 72 -15.64 -2.70 -5.33
N ARG A 73 -14.66 -2.48 -4.43
CA ARG A 73 -13.22 -2.54 -4.74
C ARG A 73 -12.85 -3.98 -5.16
N VAL A 74 -12.16 -4.09 -6.29
CA VAL A 74 -11.43 -5.31 -6.68
C VAL A 74 -9.99 -5.20 -6.14
N ARG A 75 -9.38 -6.32 -5.72
CA ARG A 75 -7.96 -6.37 -5.34
C ARG A 75 -7.09 -6.48 -6.59
N SER A 76 -5.97 -5.76 -6.58
CA SER A 76 -4.96 -5.78 -7.64
C SER A 76 -4.04 -7.02 -7.59
N PHE A 77 -4.18 -7.88 -6.57
CA PHE A 77 -3.41 -9.13 -6.41
C PHE A 77 -4.18 -10.16 -5.59
N GLU A 78 -3.90 -11.44 -5.85
CA GLU A 78 -4.43 -12.56 -5.07
C GLU A 78 -3.66 -12.70 -3.75
N HIS A 79 -4.38 -12.99 -2.66
CA HIS A 79 -3.76 -13.19 -1.36
C HIS A 79 -3.13 -14.58 -1.27
N VAL A 80 -1.82 -14.64 -1.50
CA VAL A 80 -0.99 -15.82 -1.22
C VAL A 80 -0.60 -15.82 0.27
N ALA A 81 -0.81 -16.93 0.97
CA ALA A 81 -0.46 -17.04 2.39
C ALA A 81 1.05 -16.82 2.62
N GLY A 82 1.40 -15.92 3.52
CA GLY A 82 2.79 -15.54 3.82
C GLY A 82 3.31 -14.31 3.06
N ASN A 83 2.57 -13.81 2.07
CA ASN A 83 2.85 -12.60 1.31
C ASN A 83 2.04 -11.40 1.85
N TRP A 84 2.71 -10.29 2.15
CA TRP A 84 2.14 -9.12 2.82
C TRP A 84 2.24 -7.89 1.93
N ALA A 85 1.17 -7.09 1.86
CA ALA A 85 1.16 -5.80 1.18
C ALA A 85 2.06 -4.82 1.96
N THR A 86 3.15 -4.35 1.36
CA THR A 86 4.14 -3.52 2.05
C THR A 86 4.38 -2.21 1.31
N TYR A 87 4.22 -1.06 1.99
CA TYR A 87 4.48 0.27 1.41
C TYR A 87 4.99 1.26 2.45
N VAL A 88 5.70 2.29 1.98
CA VAL A 88 6.25 3.39 2.77
C VAL A 88 5.52 4.69 2.41
N TYR A 89 5.11 5.44 3.42
CA TYR A 89 4.31 6.66 3.29
C TYR A 89 4.65 7.69 4.37
N ILE A 90 4.27 8.94 4.14
CA ILE A 90 4.22 10.00 5.17
C ILE A 90 2.76 10.17 5.59
N PRO A 91 2.40 10.02 6.89
CA PRO A 91 1.05 10.30 7.36
C PRO A 91 0.72 11.79 7.24
N VAL A 92 -0.56 12.12 7.00
CA VAL A 92 -1.03 13.51 6.93
C VAL A 92 -2.14 13.72 7.95
N ASP A 93 -1.91 14.58 8.94
CA ASP A 93 -2.91 14.88 9.97
C ASP A 93 -4.07 15.70 9.41
N ILE A 94 -5.31 15.27 9.69
CA ILE A 94 -6.52 15.97 9.30
C ILE A 94 -6.76 17.15 10.25
N THR A 95 -6.23 18.32 9.90
CA THR A 95 -6.58 19.58 10.57
C THR A 95 -7.98 20.03 10.18
N GLU A 96 -8.67 20.80 11.03
CA GLU A 96 -10.00 21.35 10.69
C GLU A 96 -9.98 22.25 9.44
N GLN A 97 -8.87 22.96 9.18
CA GLN A 97 -8.68 23.71 7.94
C GLN A 97 -8.63 22.77 6.73
N LEU A 98 -7.78 21.72 6.78
CA LEU A 98 -7.66 20.75 5.69
C LEU A 98 -8.99 20.02 5.44
N LYS A 99 -9.68 19.60 6.51
CA LYS A 99 -11.00 18.98 6.44
C LYS A 99 -12.02 19.88 5.75
N THR A 100 -12.13 21.14 6.17
CA THR A 100 -13.05 22.12 5.56
C THR A 100 -12.76 22.28 4.06
N VAL A 101 -11.49 22.36 3.67
CA VAL A 101 -11.10 22.46 2.26
C VAL A 101 -11.46 21.20 1.48
N MET A 102 -11.19 20.00 2.02
CA MET A 102 -11.54 18.74 1.37
C MET A 102 -13.06 18.58 1.19
N GLU A 103 -13.85 18.88 2.21
CA GLU A 103 -15.33 18.84 2.14
C GLU A 103 -15.89 19.83 1.11
N ASP A 104 -15.35 21.06 1.07
CA ASP A 104 -15.76 22.10 0.12
C ASP A 104 -15.42 21.75 -1.35
N LEU A 105 -14.28 21.10 -1.57
CA LEU A 105 -13.84 20.60 -2.88
C LEU A 105 -14.60 19.34 -3.33
N LEU A 106 -14.88 18.40 -2.42
CA LEU A 106 -15.72 17.24 -2.72
C LEU A 106 -17.15 17.68 -3.08
N GLY A 107 -17.70 18.65 -2.35
CA GLY A 107 -18.99 19.29 -2.67
C GLY A 107 -19.00 20.13 -3.95
N ALA A 108 -17.84 20.39 -4.57
CA ALA A 108 -17.71 21.06 -5.87
C ALA A 108 -17.77 20.09 -7.06
N LEU A 109 -17.65 18.78 -6.83
CA LEU A 109 -17.65 17.77 -7.88
C LEU A 109 -19.04 17.61 -8.51
N PRO A 110 -19.14 17.27 -9.81
CA PRO A 110 -20.42 16.93 -10.44
C PRO A 110 -21.06 15.73 -9.75
N SER A 111 -22.38 15.77 -9.54
CA SER A 111 -23.14 14.66 -8.93
C SER A 111 -23.14 13.35 -9.71
N THR A 112 -22.59 13.35 -10.94
CA THR A 112 -22.30 12.13 -11.72
C THR A 112 -21.06 11.38 -11.22
N VAL A 113 -20.29 11.94 -10.28
CA VAL A 113 -19.10 11.32 -9.69
C VAL A 113 -19.37 11.05 -8.21
N ASP A 114 -19.63 9.78 -7.86
CA ASP A 114 -19.80 9.33 -6.48
C ASP A 114 -18.44 9.27 -5.77
N MET A 115 -17.90 10.45 -5.44
CA MET A 115 -16.58 10.59 -4.82
C MET A 115 -16.70 10.44 -3.30
N LYS A 116 -16.12 9.37 -2.78
CA LYS A 116 -16.09 9.05 -1.34
C LYS A 116 -14.87 9.66 -0.68
N PRO A 117 -14.96 10.19 0.56
CA PRO A 117 -13.80 10.69 1.29
C PRO A 117 -12.83 9.57 1.64
N VAL A 118 -11.54 9.89 1.70
CA VAL A 118 -10.48 9.02 2.22
C VAL A 118 -10.31 9.28 3.72
N ALA A 119 -10.31 8.23 4.54
CA ALA A 119 -10.17 8.34 5.99
C ALA A 119 -8.71 8.43 6.45
N ASP A 120 -7.82 7.58 5.90
CA ASP A 120 -6.41 7.49 6.29
C ASP A 120 -5.53 8.27 5.29
N LEU A 121 -5.42 9.59 5.49
CA LEU A 121 -4.63 10.46 4.62
C LEU A 121 -3.14 10.18 4.72
N HIS A 122 -2.49 10.01 3.57
CA HIS A 122 -1.06 9.79 3.47
C HIS A 122 -0.49 10.25 2.12
N ILE A 123 0.82 10.52 2.08
CA ILE A 123 1.60 10.71 0.85
C ILE A 123 2.43 9.45 0.62
N SER A 124 2.20 8.76 -0.50
CA SER A 124 2.99 7.57 -0.86
C SER A 124 4.39 7.93 -1.32
N ILE A 125 5.40 7.25 -0.78
CA ILE A 125 6.83 7.37 -1.16
C ILE A 125 7.48 6.03 -1.52
N SER A 126 6.66 4.97 -1.62
CA SER A 126 6.98 3.76 -2.37
C SER A 126 5.73 3.28 -3.12
N ARG A 127 5.90 2.34 -4.05
CA ARG A 127 4.77 1.49 -4.48
C ARG A 127 4.40 0.58 -3.31
N THR A 128 3.18 0.06 -3.24
CA THR A 128 2.97 -1.17 -2.46
C THR A 128 3.51 -2.35 -3.25
N VAL A 129 4.30 -3.16 -2.55
CA VAL A 129 4.99 -4.33 -3.05
C VAL A 129 4.61 -5.54 -2.20
N THR A 130 4.76 -6.73 -2.74
CA THR A 130 4.51 -7.96 -1.99
C THR A 130 5.79 -8.40 -1.29
N LEU A 131 5.78 -8.47 0.04
CA LEU A 131 6.93 -8.90 0.86
C LEU A 131 6.57 -10.14 1.68
N GLN A 132 7.44 -11.15 1.70
CA GLN A 132 7.21 -12.33 2.55
C GLN A 132 7.40 -11.96 4.03
N TYR A 133 6.63 -12.60 4.92
CA TYR A 133 6.65 -12.32 6.36
C TYR A 133 8.06 -12.26 6.97
N GLN A 134 8.92 -13.22 6.61
CA GLN A 134 10.30 -13.32 7.09
C GLN A 134 11.21 -12.15 6.70
N TRP A 135 10.87 -11.40 5.66
CA TRP A 135 11.62 -10.25 5.17
C TRP A 135 11.09 -8.91 5.68
N ILE A 136 9.93 -8.88 6.35
CA ILE A 136 9.33 -7.63 6.85
C ILE A 136 10.29 -6.93 7.84
N ASP A 137 10.71 -7.64 8.88
CA ASP A 137 11.50 -7.02 9.95
C ASP A 137 12.91 -6.62 9.43
N PRO A 138 13.64 -7.44 8.62
CA PRO A 138 14.87 -7.01 7.94
C PRO A 138 14.72 -5.82 6.99
N PHE A 139 13.59 -5.69 6.27
CA PHE A 139 13.33 -4.55 5.40
C PHE A 139 13.10 -3.26 6.20
N VAL A 140 12.38 -3.36 7.31
CA VAL A 140 12.19 -2.25 8.26
C VAL A 140 13.52 -1.86 8.92
N ASP A 141 14.38 -2.81 9.25
CA ASP A 141 15.73 -2.53 9.77
C ASP A 141 16.61 -1.79 8.74
N SER A 142 16.58 -2.17 7.45
CA SER A 142 17.28 -1.42 6.39
C SER A 142 16.75 0.00 6.24
N LEU A 143 15.42 0.19 6.27
CA LEU A 143 14.80 1.53 6.30
C LEU A 143 15.25 2.34 7.52
N LEU A 144 15.21 1.78 8.73
CA LEU A 144 15.65 2.45 9.97
C LEU A 144 17.12 2.88 9.90
N GLN A 145 18.02 1.99 9.47
CA GLN A 145 19.45 2.28 9.37
C GLN A 145 19.80 3.41 8.41
N ARG A 146 18.97 3.62 7.36
CA ARG A 146 19.24 4.58 6.29
C ARG A 146 18.49 5.90 6.46
N LEU A 147 17.27 5.86 6.98
CA LEU A 147 16.39 7.03 7.12
C LEU A 147 16.64 7.83 8.40
N THR A 148 17.19 7.22 9.45
CA THR A 148 17.58 7.94 10.68
C THR A 148 18.71 8.96 10.49
N SER A 149 19.41 8.93 9.34
CA SER A 149 20.39 9.93 8.92
C SER A 149 19.89 10.89 7.83
N VAL A 150 18.62 10.82 7.44
CA VAL A 150 18.00 11.78 6.51
C VAL A 150 17.38 12.89 7.34
N GLU A 151 17.69 14.15 7.02
CA GLU A 151 17.15 15.30 7.75
C GLU A 151 15.62 15.42 7.61
N GLY A 152 14.98 15.83 8.71
CA GLY A 152 13.59 16.27 8.67
C GLY A 152 13.41 17.49 7.77
N PHE A 153 12.27 17.58 7.09
CA PHE A 153 11.99 18.64 6.13
C PHE A 153 10.57 19.15 6.26
N THR A 154 10.14 20.04 5.37
CA THR A 154 8.80 20.63 5.40
C THR A 154 8.23 20.68 4.00
N TYR A 155 6.95 20.38 3.84
CA TYR A 155 6.26 20.43 2.55
C TYR A 155 4.98 21.27 2.62
N CYS A 156 4.51 21.73 1.46
CA CYS A 156 3.20 22.38 1.31
C CYS A 156 2.49 21.86 0.06
N PHE A 157 1.17 21.71 0.15
CA PHE A 157 0.33 21.51 -1.04
C PHE A 157 0.23 22.81 -1.85
N GLN A 158 0.28 22.71 -3.18
CA GLN A 158 0.23 23.85 -4.10
C GLN A 158 -0.73 23.66 -5.27
N ASP A 159 -1.18 22.44 -5.53
CA ASP A 159 -2.01 22.11 -6.69
C ASP A 159 -3.05 21.03 -6.34
N LEU A 160 -4.10 20.91 -7.15
CA LEU A 160 -5.08 19.82 -7.08
C LEU A 160 -5.06 19.04 -8.39
N GLU A 161 -4.93 17.73 -8.30
CA GLU A 161 -4.80 16.85 -9.46
C GLU A 161 -5.67 15.61 -9.29
N PHE A 162 -6.14 15.07 -10.42
CA PHE A 162 -6.92 13.83 -10.46
C PHE A 162 -6.03 12.68 -10.89
N TYR A 163 -6.02 11.63 -10.09
CA TYR A 163 -5.17 10.46 -10.26
C TYR A 163 -6.02 9.25 -10.62
N ILE A 164 -5.43 8.31 -11.33
CA ILE A 164 -6.05 7.02 -11.67
C ILE A 164 -5.02 5.95 -11.32
N ASN A 165 -5.48 4.84 -10.73
CA ASN A 165 -4.59 3.71 -10.44
C ASN A 165 -4.14 3.02 -11.74
N ASP A 166 -3.03 2.28 -11.68
CA ASP A 166 -2.43 1.64 -12.86
C ASP A 166 -3.43 0.73 -13.61
N GLU A 167 -4.36 0.08 -12.89
CA GLU A 167 -5.39 -0.81 -13.45
C GLU A 167 -6.62 -0.07 -14.00
N LYS A 168 -6.70 1.26 -13.85
CA LYS A 168 -7.83 2.12 -14.27
C LYS A 168 -9.19 1.71 -13.70
N THR A 169 -9.18 1.06 -12.55
CA THR A 169 -10.39 0.63 -11.83
C THR A 169 -10.87 1.65 -10.80
N ARG A 170 -10.09 2.71 -10.54
CA ARG A 170 -10.43 3.79 -9.59
C ARG A 170 -9.84 5.13 -10.02
N SER A 171 -10.57 6.18 -9.68
CA SER A 171 -10.09 7.56 -9.80
C SER A 171 -10.03 8.18 -8.41
N PHE A 172 -9.08 9.09 -8.21
CA PHE A 172 -8.84 9.82 -6.97
C PHE A 172 -8.75 11.31 -7.26
N VAL A 173 -9.09 12.13 -6.27
CA VAL A 173 -8.73 13.55 -6.23
C VAL A 173 -7.75 13.77 -5.09
N GLY A 174 -6.67 14.48 -5.36
CA GLY A 174 -5.59 14.67 -4.39
C GLY A 174 -4.95 16.05 -4.44
N LEU A 175 -4.42 16.47 -3.29
CA LEU A 175 -3.62 17.69 -3.17
C LEU A 175 -2.15 17.36 -3.40
N LYS A 176 -1.54 18.03 -4.38
CA LYS A 176 -0.18 17.80 -4.83
C LYS A 176 0.81 18.63 -4.03
N VAL A 177 1.91 18.00 -3.62
CA VAL A 177 3.04 18.64 -2.96
C VAL A 177 3.80 19.48 -3.99
N GLY A 178 4.01 20.76 -3.68
CA GLY A 178 4.83 21.67 -4.49
C GLY A 178 6.11 22.07 -3.76
N TYR A 179 5.97 22.75 -2.63
CA TYR A 179 7.11 22.99 -1.72
C TYR A 179 7.48 21.69 -1.00
N GLY A 180 8.76 21.39 -0.84
CA GLY A 180 9.26 20.13 -0.27
C GLY A 180 9.46 18.98 -1.28
N HIS A 181 9.21 19.22 -2.58
CA HIS A 181 9.34 18.18 -3.62
C HIS A 181 10.80 17.67 -3.81
N PRO A 182 11.86 18.52 -3.83
CA PRO A 182 13.25 18.04 -3.90
C PRO A 182 13.64 17.13 -2.73
N GLU A 183 13.14 17.42 -1.52
CA GLU A 183 13.38 16.65 -0.31
C GLU A 183 12.64 15.29 -0.36
N MET A 184 11.40 15.28 -0.87
CA MET A 184 10.67 14.04 -1.16
C MET A 184 11.41 13.15 -2.17
N LEU A 185 12.03 13.74 -3.21
CA LEU A 185 12.86 12.99 -4.17
C LEU A 185 14.11 12.37 -3.52
N GLN A 186 14.81 13.11 -2.65
CA GLN A 186 15.98 12.59 -1.92
C GLN A 186 15.58 11.44 -0.99
N LEU A 187 14.47 11.59 -0.27
CA LEU A 187 13.89 10.56 0.58
C LEU A 187 13.53 9.28 -0.21
N VAL A 188 12.89 9.44 -1.37
CA VAL A 188 12.56 8.35 -2.29
C VAL A 188 13.82 7.64 -2.80
N GLU A 189 14.90 8.36 -3.11
CA GLU A 189 16.14 7.69 -3.56
C GLU A 189 16.77 6.82 -2.47
N VAL A 190 16.70 7.22 -1.19
CA VAL A 190 17.12 6.38 -0.06
C VAL A 190 16.23 5.14 0.06
N ILE A 191 14.90 5.29 -0.04
CA ILE A 191 13.94 4.18 -0.01
C ILE A 191 14.13 3.24 -1.22
N ASN A 192 14.44 3.78 -2.39
CA ASN A 192 14.74 3.02 -3.61
C ASN A 192 15.99 2.14 -3.45
N VAL A 193 16.95 2.49 -2.59
CA VAL A 193 18.06 1.60 -2.22
C VAL A 193 17.54 0.42 -1.39
N CYS A 194 16.73 0.66 -0.37
CA CYS A 194 16.11 -0.41 0.44
C CYS A 194 15.25 -1.35 -0.42
N LEU A 195 14.46 -0.81 -1.34
CA LEU A 195 13.63 -1.63 -2.24
C LEU A 195 14.50 -2.55 -3.13
N LYS A 196 15.60 -2.01 -3.70
CA LYS A 196 16.53 -2.80 -4.54
C LYS A 196 17.23 -3.91 -3.76
N GLU A 197 17.61 -3.70 -2.50
CA GLU A 197 18.23 -4.73 -1.64
C GLU A 197 17.34 -5.98 -1.51
N PHE A 198 16.02 -5.81 -1.51
CA PHE A 198 15.03 -6.88 -1.39
C PHE A 198 14.46 -7.32 -2.75
N SER A 199 15.07 -6.87 -3.87
CA SER A 199 14.60 -7.12 -5.24
C SER A 199 13.16 -6.64 -5.52
N LEU A 200 12.73 -5.58 -4.84
CA LEU A 200 11.41 -4.97 -4.95
C LEU A 200 11.43 -3.81 -5.98
N PRO A 201 10.33 -3.54 -6.69
CA PRO A 201 10.29 -2.47 -7.67
C PRO A 201 10.41 -1.09 -7.00
N VAL A 202 11.25 -0.24 -7.58
CA VAL A 202 11.43 1.17 -7.19
C VAL A 202 10.17 2.01 -7.43
N PHE A 203 10.16 3.22 -6.87
CA PHE A 203 9.08 4.18 -7.07
C PHE A 203 8.94 4.66 -8.53
N TYR A 204 7.94 5.48 -8.80
CA TYR A 204 7.68 6.00 -10.15
C TYR A 204 8.84 6.90 -10.64
N LYS A 205 9.14 6.81 -11.94
CA LYS A 205 10.24 7.57 -12.57
C LYS A 205 10.03 9.09 -12.52
N ASP A 206 8.77 9.51 -12.62
CA ASP A 206 8.33 10.90 -12.51
C ASP A 206 7.25 10.96 -11.42
N PRO A 207 7.63 11.11 -10.14
CA PRO A 207 6.70 10.99 -9.02
C PRO A 207 5.90 12.27 -8.79
N SER A 208 4.57 12.15 -8.85
CA SER A 208 3.67 13.17 -8.30
C SER A 208 3.36 12.84 -6.84
N PHE A 209 4.04 13.51 -5.91
CA PHE A 209 3.75 13.38 -4.49
C PHE A 209 2.45 14.11 -4.14
N HIS A 210 1.49 13.38 -3.58
CA HIS A 210 0.17 13.91 -3.28
C HIS A 210 -0.49 13.17 -2.13
N VAL A 211 -1.47 13.82 -1.49
CA VAL A 211 -2.43 13.17 -0.59
C VAL A 211 -3.76 12.99 -1.32
N SER A 212 -4.24 11.76 -1.48
CA SER A 212 -5.59 11.51 -2.00
C SER A 212 -6.61 11.72 -0.88
N PHE A 213 -7.60 12.59 -1.12
CA PHE A 213 -8.67 12.88 -0.14
C PHE A 213 -10.06 12.43 -0.59
N GLY A 214 -10.24 12.14 -1.89
CA GLY A 214 -11.44 11.51 -2.43
C GLY A 214 -11.11 10.39 -3.41
N TRP A 215 -11.98 9.37 -3.48
CA TRP A 215 -11.87 8.26 -4.43
C TRP A 215 -13.23 7.76 -4.94
N CYS A 216 -13.25 7.18 -6.14
CA CYS A 216 -14.43 6.54 -6.73
C CYS A 216 -14.05 5.34 -7.62
N LEU A 217 -15.02 4.49 -7.95
CA LEU A 217 -14.83 3.30 -8.81
C LEU A 217 -14.95 3.65 -10.30
N GLY A 218 -13.93 3.32 -11.09
CA GLY A 218 -13.84 3.54 -12.53
C GLY A 218 -12.87 4.65 -12.94
N ASP A 219 -12.65 4.79 -14.25
CA ASP A 219 -11.86 5.84 -14.89
C ASP A 219 -12.74 7.06 -15.23
N TYR A 220 -12.58 8.14 -14.46
CA TYR A 220 -13.29 9.40 -14.65
C TYR A 220 -12.47 10.47 -15.40
N SER A 221 -11.27 10.16 -15.92
CA SER A 221 -10.44 11.12 -16.69
C SER A 221 -11.18 11.72 -17.88
N LYS A 222 -12.10 10.96 -18.47
CA LYS A 222 -12.90 11.34 -19.64
C LYS A 222 -14.25 11.96 -19.29
N VAL A 223 -14.67 11.85 -18.03
CA VAL A 223 -15.97 12.35 -17.53
C VAL A 223 -15.81 13.77 -16.97
N LEU A 224 -14.67 14.05 -16.32
CA LEU A 224 -14.35 15.36 -15.79
C LEU A 224 -13.92 16.29 -16.93
N SER A 225 -14.78 17.26 -17.26
CA SER A 225 -14.44 18.29 -18.26
C SER A 225 -13.29 19.17 -17.77
N ALA A 226 -12.45 19.66 -18.69
CA ALA A 226 -11.37 20.60 -18.34
C ALA A 226 -11.90 21.83 -17.59
N THR A 227 -13.10 22.32 -17.93
CA THR A 227 -13.78 23.42 -17.23
C THR A 227 -14.12 23.08 -15.78
N THR A 228 -14.55 21.84 -15.50
CA THR A 228 -14.78 21.34 -14.14
C THR A 228 -13.48 21.33 -13.34
N LEU A 229 -12.40 20.81 -13.94
CA LEU A 229 -11.07 20.76 -13.31
C LEU A 229 -10.57 22.17 -12.98
N SER A 230 -10.61 23.11 -13.93
CA SER A 230 -10.22 24.51 -13.71
C SER A 230 -11.07 25.19 -12.63
N SER A 231 -12.39 24.95 -12.59
CA SER A 231 -13.26 25.56 -11.58
C SER A 231 -12.96 25.06 -10.16
N ILE A 232 -12.65 23.77 -10.01
CA ILE A 232 -12.23 23.17 -8.73
C ILE A 232 -10.83 23.69 -8.34
N GLN A 233 -9.92 23.83 -9.30
CA GLN A 233 -8.60 24.41 -9.08
C GLN A 233 -8.67 25.87 -8.61
N GLU A 234 -9.48 26.71 -9.26
CA GLU A 234 -9.72 28.10 -8.82
C GLU A 234 -10.40 28.18 -7.45
N ARG A 235 -11.19 27.17 -7.08
CA ARG A 235 -11.78 27.05 -5.74
C ARG A 235 -10.71 26.68 -4.70
N PHE A 236 -9.87 25.69 -5.00
CA PHE A 236 -8.72 25.33 -4.19
C PHE A 236 -7.79 26.52 -3.95
N LEU A 237 -7.36 27.22 -5.01
CA LEU A 237 -6.46 28.37 -4.90
C LEU A 237 -7.05 29.49 -4.02
N ARG A 238 -8.35 29.79 -4.14
CA ARG A 238 -9.04 30.77 -3.27
C ARG A 238 -9.07 30.37 -1.79
N LEU A 239 -9.34 29.08 -1.51
CA LEU A 239 -9.27 28.55 -0.14
C LEU A 239 -7.84 28.62 0.42
N CYS A 240 -6.83 28.56 -0.45
CA CYS A 240 -5.42 28.62 -0.13
C CYS A 240 -4.83 30.04 -0.15
N GLU A 241 -5.61 31.11 -0.35
CA GLU A 241 -5.10 32.50 -0.34
C GLU A 241 -4.47 32.89 1.00
N ASN A 242 -4.92 32.29 2.11
CA ASN A 242 -4.32 32.45 3.45
C ASN A 242 -3.21 31.42 3.74
N GLY A 243 -2.88 30.56 2.76
CA GLY A 243 -1.92 29.47 2.86
C GLY A 243 -2.45 28.22 3.58
N PHE A 244 -1.94 27.06 3.18
CA PHE A 244 -1.78 25.96 4.13
C PHE A 244 -0.57 26.23 5.00
N LEU A 245 -0.66 25.87 6.28
CA LEU A 245 0.51 25.85 7.15
C LEU A 245 1.49 24.79 6.63
N PRO A 246 2.80 25.11 6.53
CA PRO A 246 3.81 24.13 6.14
C PRO A 246 3.84 22.94 7.10
N VAL A 247 3.85 21.72 6.55
CA VAL A 247 3.82 20.48 7.34
C VAL A 247 5.24 19.93 7.49
N THR A 248 5.73 19.85 8.73
CA THR A 248 7.05 19.27 9.04
C THR A 248 7.00 17.74 9.03
N VAL A 249 7.89 17.12 8.27
CA VAL A 249 8.11 15.67 8.24
C VAL A 249 9.31 15.35 9.12
N SER A 250 9.07 14.64 10.22
CA SER A 250 10.11 14.13 11.13
C SER A 250 10.13 12.60 11.21
N GLU A 251 9.28 11.94 10.43
CA GLU A 251 9.14 10.49 10.37
C GLU A 251 8.46 10.04 9.07
N VAL A 252 8.71 8.79 8.70
CA VAL A 252 7.94 8.05 7.70
C VAL A 252 7.38 6.79 8.32
N TRP A 253 6.40 6.18 7.68
CA TRP A 253 5.75 4.97 8.15
C TRP A 253 5.87 3.87 7.08
N CYS A 254 6.29 2.68 7.50
CA CYS A 254 6.18 1.47 6.70
C CYS A 254 4.98 0.66 7.20
N LYS A 255 4.05 0.32 6.31
CA LYS A 255 2.99 -0.66 6.59
C LYS A 255 3.38 -1.99 5.96
N ALA A 256 3.21 -3.09 6.68
CA ALA A 256 3.33 -4.45 6.14
C ALA A 256 2.11 -5.27 6.59
N GLY A 257 1.10 -5.32 5.72
CA GLY A 257 -0.26 -5.73 6.02
C GLY A 257 -0.83 -5.05 7.27
N CYS A 258 -1.13 -5.81 8.33
CA CYS A 258 -1.65 -5.24 9.58
C CYS A 258 -0.58 -4.63 10.50
N LYS A 259 0.71 -4.88 10.25
CA LYS A 259 1.80 -4.24 11.00
C LYS A 259 2.04 -2.82 10.48
N GLN A 260 2.35 -1.89 11.37
CA GLN A 260 2.81 -0.54 11.05
C GLN A 260 4.07 -0.23 11.85
N PHE A 261 5.06 0.36 11.18
CA PHE A 261 6.37 0.67 11.71
C PHE A 261 6.69 2.13 11.48
N ARG A 262 6.91 2.87 12.57
CA ARG A 262 7.30 4.28 12.55
C ARG A 262 8.81 4.40 12.46
N ILE A 263 9.31 5.12 11.46
CA ILE A 263 10.73 5.30 11.15
C ILE A 263 11.05 6.79 11.30
N PRO A 264 11.76 7.22 12.36
CA PRO A 264 12.11 8.62 12.55
C PRO A 264 13.18 9.07 11.55
N LEU A 265 13.10 10.33 11.16
CA LEU A 265 14.15 11.07 10.45
C LEU A 265 15.09 11.74 11.49
N ALA A 266 16.19 12.33 11.02
CA ALA A 266 17.04 13.19 11.83
C ALA A 266 16.30 14.50 12.23
N ARG A 267 16.83 15.19 13.25
CA ARG A 267 16.18 16.30 13.97
C ARG A 267 16.72 17.67 13.62
#